data_AF-A0A0A9EX26-F1
#
_entry.id   AF-A0A0A9EX26-F1
#
_cell.length_a   1.000
_cell.length_b   1.000
_cell.length_c   1.000
_cell.angle_alpha   90.00
_cell.angle_beta   90.00
_cell.angle_gamma   90.00
#
_symmetry.space_group_name_H-M   'P 1'
#
loop_
_entity.id
_entity.type
_entity.pdbx_description
1 polymer ?
#
loop_
_entity_poly.entity_id
_entity_poly.type
_entity_poly.pdbx_seq_one_letter_code
_entity_poly.pdbx_strand_id
1 'polypeptide(L)'
;MLTLRCPNVDLVLEEEAVLLSSLPLNPSSELRVIGMKPMHPQPYSKLYWKHKKLVRGVIVITDTRERLHDFHGRKTNLYVGHYKAQFLKIDCCIKKAIKEDPISLSSYTLMKRFRHPNAVTIESIYWEGNQARLLLSTVDGSFEGWVLKHGCNILFNAAWDGTTLSEVYRSMIIDLCKVLEKLIKDGICPIRICAKNLYIKLIHGVPKLKVLMDDVECVEKDESLKAKQVKNFWHGVTQMITSSLERSHFPPFNINTAGFCNFIGKDSANKLEAYPDRWSYQEKGAYLLTIVSADREKIRPLIKSSGVVWATKGTGELRTKLNQIIVDHKTDNIFYNLSVPYDYIRLCRNSFKRFNILSPELQGAFGTNEGILQKMEKWDPEIWLKLFEAIGLPA
;
A
#
# COMPACT_ATOMS: atom_id res chain seq x y z
N MET A 1 18.15 20.90 57.47
CA MET A 1 16.77 20.82 57.99
C MET A 1 15.86 21.30 56.87
N LEU A 2 14.69 20.66 56.71
CA LEU A 2 13.64 20.87 55.70
C LEU A 2 13.77 20.13 54.36
N THR A 3 13.22 18.92 54.41
CA THR A 3 12.48 18.18 53.38
C THR A 3 11.49 19.08 52.63
N LEU A 4 11.46 18.99 51.30
CA LEU A 4 10.30 19.34 50.48
C LEU A 4 9.96 18.13 49.60
N ARG A 5 8.82 17.50 49.90
CA ARG A 5 8.11 16.59 48.99
C ARG A 5 7.00 17.39 48.31
N CYS A 6 6.90 17.30 46.99
CA CYS A 6 5.60 17.19 46.35
C CYS A 6 5.71 16.40 45.02
N PRO A 7 4.65 15.68 44.62
CA PRO A 7 4.67 14.63 43.62
C PRO A 7 4.11 15.10 42.28
N ASN A 8 4.85 14.88 41.21
CA ASN A 8 4.39 14.38 39.91
C ASN A 8 5.58 14.39 38.97
N VAL A 9 5.81 13.24 38.35
CA VAL A 9 7.04 12.91 37.63
C VAL A 9 7.03 13.63 36.28
N ASP A 10 7.58 14.84 36.26
CA ASP A 10 8.16 15.42 35.05
C ASP A 10 9.55 14.81 34.87
N LEU A 11 9.65 13.74 34.08
CA LEU A 11 10.93 13.22 33.62
C LEU A 11 11.46 14.10 32.50
N VAL A 12 12.17 15.15 32.91
CA VAL A 12 13.19 15.82 32.10
C VAL A 12 14.21 14.77 31.68
N LEU A 13 14.32 14.49 30.39
CA LEU A 13 15.33 13.61 29.82
C LEU A 13 16.43 14.46 29.19
N GLU A 14 17.59 14.51 29.85
CA GLU A 14 18.83 14.99 29.26
C GLU A 14 19.33 13.97 28.21
N GLU A 15 19.62 14.46 27.00
CA GLU A 15 20.15 13.71 25.88
C GLU A 15 21.69 13.64 25.96
N GLU A 16 22.28 12.46 26.11
CA GLU A 16 23.72 12.26 25.89
C GLU A 16 23.98 11.51 24.58
N ALA A 17 24.70 12.16 23.67
CA ALA A 17 25.24 11.58 22.46
C ALA A 17 26.42 10.63 22.79
N VAL A 18 26.44 9.44 22.20
CA VAL A 18 27.49 8.44 22.43
C VAL A 18 28.71 8.74 21.54
N LEU A 19 29.82 9.15 22.15
CA LEU A 19 31.15 9.23 21.54
C LEU A 19 31.88 7.88 21.63
N LEU A 20 32.51 7.43 20.56
CA LEU A 20 33.34 6.22 20.53
C LEU A 20 34.83 6.58 20.39
N SER A 21 35.68 5.92 21.17
CA SER A 21 37.13 5.98 21.06
C SER A 21 37.65 4.98 20.03
N SER A 22 38.53 5.44 19.14
CA SER A 22 39.21 4.61 18.13
C SER A 22 40.50 3.98 18.71
N LEU A 23 40.72 2.69 18.51
CA LEU A 23 42.04 2.06 18.56
C LEU A 23 42.43 1.55 17.16
N PRO A 24 43.72 1.51 16.80
CA PRO A 24 44.14 1.60 15.41
C PRO A 24 44.02 0.28 14.62
N LEU A 25 43.61 0.46 13.36
CA LEU A 25 43.85 -0.30 12.13
C LEU A 25 44.10 -1.82 12.25
N ASN A 26 43.01 -2.58 12.14
CA ASN A 26 42.99 -3.93 11.58
C ASN A 26 41.98 -3.96 10.39
N PRO A 27 42.13 -4.84 9.39
CA PRO A 27 41.28 -4.84 8.19
C PRO A 27 39.81 -5.18 8.47
N SER A 28 39.51 -5.68 9.68
CA SER A 28 38.19 -5.77 10.29
C SER A 28 38.06 -4.69 11.39
N SER A 29 37.24 -3.67 11.15
CA SER A 29 36.93 -2.66 12.17
C SER A 29 35.89 -3.24 13.12
N GLU A 30 36.33 -3.95 14.16
CA GLU A 30 35.46 -4.31 15.28
C GLU A 30 35.17 -3.06 16.13
N LEU A 31 33.99 -2.48 15.96
CA LEU A 31 33.52 -1.40 16.83
C LEU A 31 32.87 -2.00 18.08
N ARG A 32 33.52 -1.81 19.23
CA ARG A 32 32.96 -2.10 20.55
C ARG A 32 32.19 -0.87 21.05
N VAL A 33 30.86 -0.95 21.07
CA VAL A 33 30.02 0.04 21.77
C VAL A 33 29.93 -0.38 23.23
N ILE A 34 30.69 0.28 24.11
CA ILE A 34 30.71 -0.03 25.55
C ILE A 34 29.84 0.97 26.32
N GLY A 35 28.72 0.47 26.85
CA GLY A 35 28.01 1.04 28.01
C GLY A 35 26.89 2.04 27.71
N MET A 36 25.65 1.68 28.04
CA MET A 36 24.80 2.41 29.01
C MET A 36 23.47 1.70 29.28
N LYS A 37 22.85 2.06 30.42
CA LYS A 37 21.56 1.55 30.95
C LYS A 37 20.47 1.52 29.86
N PRO A 38 19.56 0.55 29.88
CA PRO A 38 18.56 0.38 28.84
C PRO A 38 17.53 1.51 28.92
N MET A 39 17.72 2.59 28.18
CA MET A 39 16.58 3.36 27.65
C MET A 39 16.12 2.67 26.35
N HIS A 40 15.49 1.50 26.57
CA HIS A 40 14.82 0.63 25.59
C HIS A 40 15.64 0.15 24.38
N PRO A 41 16.31 -1.01 24.48
CA PRO A 41 17.08 -1.57 23.39
C PRO A 41 16.22 -2.55 22.56
N GLN A 42 15.85 -2.16 21.34
CA GLN A 42 15.03 -2.96 20.43
C GLN A 42 15.68 -4.20 19.78
N PRO A 43 17.01 -4.35 19.68
CA PRO A 43 17.61 -5.63 19.26
C PRO A 43 17.25 -6.78 20.20
N TYR A 44 16.89 -6.48 21.45
CA TYR A 44 16.44 -7.47 22.42
C TYR A 44 15.00 -7.90 22.29
N SER A 45 14.18 -7.24 21.46
CA SER A 45 12.80 -7.69 21.23
C SER A 45 12.77 -9.06 20.56
N LYS A 46 13.59 -9.29 19.52
CA LYS A 46 13.76 -10.62 18.89
C LYS A 46 14.27 -11.68 19.87
N LEU A 47 15.21 -11.32 20.75
CA LEU A 47 15.72 -12.19 21.83
C LEU A 47 14.67 -12.51 22.90
N TYR A 48 13.89 -11.51 23.30
CA TYR A 48 12.81 -11.65 24.27
C TYR A 48 11.69 -12.55 23.71
N TRP A 49 11.26 -12.34 22.46
CA TRP A 49 10.25 -13.20 21.83
C TRP A 49 10.73 -14.65 21.66
N LYS A 50 12.03 -14.86 21.41
CA LYS A 50 12.61 -16.19 21.25
C LYS A 50 12.85 -16.93 22.58
N HIS A 51 13.22 -16.21 23.64
CA HIS A 51 13.67 -16.84 24.90
C HIS A 51 12.86 -16.45 26.16
N LYS A 52 11.85 -15.57 26.03
CA LYS A 52 11.00 -15.04 27.11
C LYS A 52 11.77 -14.54 28.34
N LYS A 53 13.02 -14.10 28.16
CA LYS A 53 13.91 -13.59 29.21
C LYS A 53 14.42 -12.20 28.85
N LEU A 54 14.57 -11.34 29.86
CA LEU A 54 15.16 -10.02 29.69
C LEU A 54 16.67 -10.19 29.46
N VAL A 55 17.13 -9.86 28.27
CA VAL A 55 18.53 -10.04 27.89
C VAL A 55 19.25 -8.70 28.07
N ARG A 56 20.25 -8.65 28.97
CA ARG A 56 21.20 -7.54 29.12
C ARG A 56 22.52 -7.93 28.46
N GLY A 57 23.12 -7.04 27.67
CA GLY A 57 24.37 -7.34 26.98
C GLY A 57 24.94 -6.19 26.16
N VAL A 58 26.18 -6.36 25.73
CA VAL A 58 26.85 -5.49 24.75
C VAL A 58 26.40 -5.94 23.35
N ILE A 59 26.05 -4.98 22.49
CA ILE A 59 25.82 -5.24 21.08
C ILE A 59 27.10 -4.87 20.34
N VAL A 60 27.68 -5.85 19.66
CA VAL A 60 28.85 -5.64 18.81
C VAL A 60 28.37 -5.61 17.37
N ILE A 61 28.62 -4.51 16.67
CA ILE A 61 28.25 -4.35 15.27
C ILE A 61 29.50 -4.55 14.42
N THR A 62 29.39 -5.39 13.39
CA THR A 62 30.45 -5.64 12.43
C THR A 62 29.95 -5.22 11.04
N ASP A 63 30.54 -4.15 10.53
CA ASP A 63 30.34 -3.63 9.19
C ASP A 63 31.35 -4.32 8.25
N THR A 64 30.88 -5.10 7.28
CA THR A 64 31.81 -5.80 6.36
C THR A 64 32.48 -4.84 5.37
N ARG A 65 32.04 -3.57 5.34
CA ARG A 65 32.41 -2.53 4.37
C ARG A 65 32.01 -2.85 2.92
N GLU A 66 31.35 -3.99 2.70
CA GLU A 66 30.83 -4.39 1.41
C GLU A 66 29.46 -3.75 1.19
N ARG A 67 29.24 -3.21 -0.02
CA ARG A 67 27.90 -2.75 -0.41
C ARG A 67 27.03 -3.95 -0.74
N LEU A 68 25.77 -3.89 -0.32
CA LEU A 68 24.75 -4.81 -0.78
C LEU A 68 24.56 -4.60 -2.28
N HIS A 69 24.71 -5.68 -3.04
CA HIS A 69 24.42 -5.71 -4.47
C HIS A 69 22.97 -6.12 -4.67
N ASP A 70 22.26 -5.42 -5.55
CA ASP A 70 20.90 -5.80 -5.91
C ASP A 70 20.90 -7.02 -6.85
N PHE A 71 19.70 -7.45 -7.26
CA PHE A 71 19.53 -8.61 -8.11
C PHE A 71 20.28 -8.50 -9.44
N HIS A 72 20.47 -7.29 -9.96
CA HIS A 72 21.21 -6.98 -11.20
C HIS A 72 22.71 -6.72 -10.93
N GLY A 73 23.21 -6.98 -9.73
CA GLY A 73 24.60 -6.71 -9.38
C GLY A 73 24.94 -5.22 -9.26
N ARG A 74 23.95 -4.33 -9.22
CA ARG A 74 24.18 -2.90 -8.99
C ARG A 74 24.34 -2.66 -7.49
N LYS A 75 25.32 -1.83 -7.12
CA LYS A 75 25.56 -1.47 -5.72
C LYS A 75 24.43 -0.58 -5.20
N THR A 76 23.81 -0.99 -4.11
CA THR A 76 22.84 -0.16 -3.39
C THR A 76 23.54 0.85 -2.48
N ASN A 77 22.76 1.72 -1.82
CA ASN A 77 23.22 2.60 -0.74
C ASN A 77 23.37 1.88 0.62
N LEU A 78 23.04 0.58 0.69
CA LEU A 78 23.13 -0.21 1.92
C LEU A 78 24.43 -1.02 1.94
N TYR A 79 24.97 -1.20 3.14
CA TYR A 79 26.14 -2.03 3.42
C TYR A 79 25.71 -3.31 4.13
N VAL A 80 26.44 -4.39 3.88
CA VAL A 80 26.23 -5.66 4.57
C VAL A 80 26.91 -5.59 5.94
N GLY A 81 26.22 -6.11 6.94
CA GLY A 81 26.76 -6.20 8.28
C GLY A 81 26.11 -7.31 9.07
N HIS A 82 26.59 -7.49 10.28
CA HIS A 82 25.91 -8.29 11.28
C HIS A 82 26.13 -7.67 12.64
N TYR A 83 25.20 -7.90 13.56
CA TYR A 83 25.42 -7.58 14.97
C TYR A 83 25.32 -8.84 15.82
N LYS A 84 26.13 -8.87 16.87
CA LYS A 84 26.08 -9.89 17.92
C LYS A 84 25.38 -9.32 19.13
N ALA A 85 24.31 -9.98 19.55
CA ALA A 85 23.64 -9.74 20.82
C ALA A 85 23.79 -11.01 21.67
N GLN A 86 24.73 -11.00 22.61
CA GLN A 86 25.20 -12.19 23.33
C GLN A 86 25.69 -13.29 22.37
N PHE A 87 24.95 -14.41 22.27
CA PHE A 87 25.28 -15.57 21.44
C PHE A 87 24.60 -15.53 20.05
N LEU A 88 23.69 -14.59 19.80
CA LEU A 88 23.03 -14.48 18.50
C LEU A 88 23.79 -13.55 17.58
N LYS A 89 24.23 -14.08 16.45
CA LYS A 89 24.67 -13.30 15.29
C LYS A 89 23.46 -13.09 14.38
N ILE A 90 23.14 -11.83 14.10
CA ILE A 90 22.01 -11.45 13.25
C ILE A 90 22.55 -10.61 12.11
N ASP A 91 22.27 -11.03 10.88
CA ASP A 91 22.60 -10.25 9.69
C ASP A 91 21.74 -8.99 9.65
N CYS A 92 22.31 -7.90 9.13
CA CYS A 92 21.67 -6.61 9.04
C CYS A 92 22.15 -5.83 7.81
N CYS A 93 21.41 -4.78 7.47
CA CYS A 93 21.87 -3.77 6.53
C CYS A 93 22.30 -2.53 7.31
N ILE A 94 23.29 -1.80 6.79
CA ILE A 94 23.77 -0.55 7.38
C ILE A 94 23.62 0.56 6.34
N LYS A 95 22.86 1.62 6.65
CA LYS A 95 22.87 2.86 5.86
C LYS A 95 23.85 3.83 6.52
N LYS A 96 24.73 4.43 5.72
CA LYS A 96 25.72 5.41 6.17
C LYS A 96 25.30 6.81 5.70
N ALA A 97 25.37 7.80 6.59
CA ALA A 97 25.07 9.18 6.22
C ALA A 97 26.10 9.67 5.19
N ILE A 98 25.61 10.30 4.13
CA ILE A 98 26.43 11.02 3.15
C ILE A 98 25.95 12.48 3.08
N LYS A 99 26.72 13.37 2.47
CA LYS A 99 26.38 14.81 2.43
C LYS A 99 25.03 15.05 1.75
N GLU A 100 24.74 14.28 0.70
CA GLU A 100 23.54 14.39 -0.13
C GLU A 100 22.32 13.67 0.45
N ASP A 101 22.52 12.81 1.44
CA ASP A 101 21.51 11.97 2.11
C ASP A 101 21.92 11.77 3.58
N PRO A 102 21.83 12.84 4.38
CA PRO A 102 22.20 12.79 5.79
C PRO A 102 21.16 11.99 6.58
N ILE A 103 21.60 11.35 7.67
CA ILE A 103 20.69 10.69 8.61
C ILE A 103 20.23 11.72 9.64
N SER A 104 18.93 12.01 9.64
CA SER A 104 18.32 12.92 10.61
C SER A 104 18.00 12.20 11.93
N LEU A 105 18.43 12.79 13.05
CA LEU A 105 18.10 12.29 14.39
C LEU A 105 16.61 12.47 14.73
N SER A 106 15.96 13.49 14.17
CA SER A 106 14.51 13.68 14.34
C SER A 106 13.73 12.58 13.63
N SER A 107 14.09 12.26 12.38
CA SER A 107 13.50 11.15 11.62
C SER A 107 13.72 9.82 12.33
N TYR A 108 14.93 9.57 12.83
CA TYR A 108 15.21 8.39 13.67
C TYR A 108 14.32 8.34 14.91
N THR A 109 14.15 9.46 15.61
CA THR A 109 13.37 9.53 16.84
C THR A 109 11.89 9.19 16.62
N LEU A 110 11.33 9.61 15.48
CA LEU A 110 9.98 9.26 15.05
C LEU A 110 9.89 7.78 14.66
N MET A 111 10.85 7.29 13.86
CA MET A 111 10.81 5.95 13.29
C MET A 111 11.26 4.83 14.22
N LYS A 112 12.01 5.13 15.30
CA LYS A 112 12.61 4.10 16.17
C LYS A 112 11.56 3.13 16.69
N ARG A 113 10.32 3.56 16.98
CA ARG A 113 9.25 2.68 17.48
C ARG A 113 8.34 2.11 16.40
N PHE A 114 8.40 2.63 15.18
CA PHE A 114 7.51 2.19 14.11
C PHE A 114 7.85 0.76 13.67
N ARG A 115 6.83 -0.10 13.57
CA ARG A 115 6.98 -1.50 13.13
C ARG A 115 5.85 -1.88 12.20
N HIS A 116 6.22 -2.45 11.06
CA HIS A 116 5.28 -2.98 10.08
C HIS A 116 5.93 -4.12 9.27
N PRO A 117 5.19 -5.18 8.90
CA PRO A 117 5.74 -6.29 8.12
C PRO A 117 6.38 -5.86 6.79
N ASN A 118 5.90 -4.79 6.16
CA ASN A 118 6.42 -4.27 4.88
C ASN A 118 7.38 -3.08 5.04
N ALA A 119 7.78 -2.72 6.26
CA ALA A 119 8.80 -1.71 6.49
C ALA A 119 10.19 -2.35 6.65
N VAL A 120 11.23 -1.68 6.13
CA VAL A 120 12.60 -1.91 6.59
C VAL A 120 12.69 -1.33 7.99
N THR A 121 12.94 -2.17 8.97
CA THR A 121 12.95 -1.75 10.38
C THR A 121 14.26 -1.05 10.69
N ILE A 122 14.17 0.14 11.28
CA ILE A 122 15.31 0.82 11.89
C ILE A 122 15.52 0.22 13.29
N GLU A 123 16.61 -0.53 13.45
CA GLU A 123 16.93 -1.25 14.68
C GLU A 123 17.74 -0.39 15.67
N SER A 124 18.62 0.48 15.17
CA SER A 124 19.41 1.42 15.98
C SER A 124 20.06 2.51 15.11
N ILE A 125 20.53 3.58 15.74
CA ILE A 125 21.50 4.54 15.17
C ILE A 125 22.84 4.43 15.93
N TYR A 126 23.96 4.64 15.24
CA TYR A 126 25.29 4.73 15.85
C TYR A 126 26.22 5.63 15.01
N TRP A 127 27.37 6.00 15.57
CA TRP A 127 28.36 6.85 14.90
C TRP A 127 29.68 6.08 14.71
N GLU A 128 30.33 6.23 13.56
CA GLU A 128 31.75 5.91 13.39
C GLU A 128 32.47 7.21 13.01
N GLY A 129 33.28 7.74 13.93
CA GLY A 129 33.78 9.11 13.83
C GLY A 129 32.62 10.12 13.76
N ASN A 130 32.66 11.02 12.78
CA ASN A 130 31.62 12.03 12.54
C ASN A 130 30.57 11.59 11.51
N GLN A 131 30.40 10.28 11.28
CA GLN A 131 29.42 9.76 10.32
C GLN A 131 28.34 8.90 10.99
N ALA A 132 27.07 9.33 10.87
CA ALA A 132 25.92 8.60 11.40
C ALA A 132 25.66 7.35 10.57
N ARG A 133 25.15 6.32 11.23
CA ARG A 133 24.79 5.05 10.62
C ARG A 133 23.49 4.52 11.20
N LEU A 134 22.60 4.05 10.33
CA LEU A 134 21.41 3.32 10.71
C LEU A 134 21.65 1.82 10.56
N LEU A 135 21.34 1.09 11.63
CA LEU A 135 21.24 -0.37 11.62
C LEU A 135 19.82 -0.74 11.18
N LEU A 136 19.71 -1.52 10.12
CA LEU A 136 18.45 -1.85 9.46
C LEU A 136 18.24 -3.37 9.39
N SER A 137 16.97 -3.79 9.38
CA SER A 137 16.63 -5.18 9.02
C SER A 137 17.10 -5.54 7.62
N THR A 138 17.42 -6.82 7.38
CA THR A 138 17.93 -7.28 6.08
C THR A 138 16.91 -7.15 4.95
N VAL A 139 17.45 -6.88 3.76
CA VAL A 139 16.78 -6.95 2.46
C VAL A 139 17.72 -7.65 1.49
N ASP A 140 17.20 -8.20 0.39
CA ASP A 140 18.01 -8.97 -0.56
C ASP A 140 18.44 -8.12 -1.78
N GLY A 141 17.78 -6.99 -2.01
CA GLY A 141 18.18 -6.06 -3.06
C GLY A 141 17.18 -4.93 -3.27
N SER A 142 17.51 -4.01 -4.18
CA SER A 142 16.61 -2.92 -4.58
C SER A 142 15.40 -3.45 -5.36
N PHE A 143 14.26 -2.78 -5.24
CA PHE A 143 13.09 -3.07 -6.07
C PHE A 143 13.42 -2.91 -7.55
N GLU A 144 14.06 -1.81 -7.93
CA GLU A 144 14.41 -1.52 -9.32
C GLU A 144 15.33 -2.60 -9.92
N GLY A 145 16.34 -3.06 -9.18
CA GLY A 145 17.21 -4.16 -9.61
C GLY A 145 16.46 -5.48 -9.76
N TRP A 146 15.48 -5.74 -8.89
CA TRP A 146 14.61 -6.90 -9.02
C TRP A 146 13.72 -6.81 -10.27
N VAL A 147 13.12 -5.64 -10.52
CA VAL A 147 12.29 -5.38 -11.71
C VAL A 147 13.07 -5.65 -12.98
N LEU A 148 14.26 -5.07 -13.14
CA LEU A 148 15.07 -5.21 -14.35
C LEU A 148 15.51 -6.66 -14.65
N LYS A 149 15.76 -7.47 -13.62
CA LYS A 149 16.27 -8.85 -13.83
C LYS A 149 15.17 -9.91 -13.90
N HIS A 150 14.14 -9.77 -13.07
CA HIS A 150 13.12 -10.80 -12.87
C HIS A 150 11.70 -10.24 -12.94
N GLY A 151 11.49 -9.02 -12.44
CA GLY A 151 10.15 -8.48 -12.19
C GLY A 151 9.39 -7.99 -13.43
N CYS A 152 10.04 -7.51 -14.50
CA CYS A 152 9.31 -6.96 -15.66
C CYS A 152 8.27 -7.93 -16.24
N ASN A 153 8.60 -9.22 -16.35
CA ASN A 153 7.69 -10.25 -16.87
C ASN A 153 6.67 -10.75 -15.82
N ILE A 154 6.82 -10.32 -14.56
CA ILE A 154 6.00 -10.75 -13.43
C ILE A 154 5.04 -9.65 -13.01
N LEU A 155 5.35 -8.37 -13.24
CA LEU A 155 4.61 -7.23 -12.69
C LEU A 155 3.39 -6.83 -13.52
N PHE A 156 3.41 -7.11 -14.81
CA PHE A 156 2.39 -6.68 -15.76
C PHE A 156 1.91 -7.85 -16.60
N ASN A 157 0.61 -7.85 -16.90
CA ASN A 157 -0.01 -8.80 -17.82
C ASN A 157 -0.58 -8.03 -19.01
N ALA A 158 -0.31 -8.52 -20.21
CA ALA A 158 -0.97 -8.02 -21.41
C ALA A 158 -2.45 -8.45 -21.40
N ALA A 159 -3.34 -7.49 -21.68
CA ALA A 159 -4.75 -7.72 -21.91
C ALA A 159 -5.13 -7.19 -23.30
N TRP A 160 -6.28 -7.62 -23.81
CA TRP A 160 -6.76 -7.18 -25.13
C TRP A 160 -7.10 -5.68 -25.17
N ASP A 161 -7.40 -5.08 -24.00
CA ASP A 161 -7.80 -3.68 -23.81
C ASP A 161 -6.71 -2.80 -23.17
N GLY A 162 -5.47 -3.29 -23.12
CA GLY A 162 -4.33 -2.57 -22.56
C GLY A 162 -3.50 -3.43 -21.61
N THR A 163 -2.91 -2.79 -20.60
CA THR A 163 -2.07 -3.49 -19.61
C THR A 163 -2.80 -3.59 -18.28
N THR A 164 -2.67 -4.75 -17.63
CA THR A 164 -3.13 -4.96 -16.26
C THR A 164 -1.95 -5.20 -15.34
N LEU A 165 -2.09 -4.85 -14.06
CA LEU A 165 -1.13 -5.27 -13.03
C LEU A 165 -1.21 -6.80 -12.89
N SER A 166 -0.14 -7.44 -12.46
CA SER A 166 -0.18 -8.82 -11.97
C SER A 166 -0.63 -8.88 -10.51
N GLU A 167 -1.07 -10.05 -10.03
CA GLU A 167 -1.46 -10.23 -8.62
C GLU A 167 -0.33 -9.87 -7.65
N VAL A 168 0.90 -10.26 -8.00
CA VAL A 168 2.09 -9.92 -7.22
C VAL A 168 2.25 -8.41 -7.13
N TYR A 169 2.16 -7.67 -8.24
CA TYR A 169 2.38 -6.23 -8.19
C TYR A 169 1.26 -5.49 -7.49
N ARG A 170 0.00 -5.87 -7.75
CA ARG A 170 -1.17 -5.32 -7.07
C ARG A 170 -1.06 -5.50 -5.56
N SER A 171 -0.67 -6.69 -5.10
CA SER A 171 -0.43 -6.96 -3.67
C SER A 171 0.71 -6.10 -3.11
N MET A 172 1.82 -5.93 -3.83
CA MET A 172 2.91 -5.04 -3.40
C MET A 172 2.47 -3.57 -3.25
N ILE A 173 1.63 -3.07 -4.17
CA ILE A 173 1.07 -1.71 -4.09
C ILE A 173 0.14 -1.57 -2.88
N ILE A 174 -0.72 -2.56 -2.64
CA ILE A 174 -1.62 -2.57 -1.47
C ILE A 174 -0.80 -2.60 -0.17
N ASP A 175 0.22 -3.46 -0.08
CA ASP A 175 1.12 -3.56 1.07
C ASP A 175 1.87 -2.26 1.33
N LEU A 176 2.29 -1.57 0.26
CA LEU A 176 2.84 -0.21 0.33
C LEU A 176 1.79 0.75 0.93
N CYS A 177 0.57 0.77 0.41
CA CYS A 177 -0.48 1.64 0.94
C CYS A 177 -0.77 1.36 2.43
N LYS A 178 -0.83 0.08 2.83
CA LYS A 178 -1.05 -0.34 4.23
C LYS A 178 0.04 0.19 5.17
N VAL A 179 1.32 0.11 4.78
CA VAL A 179 2.41 0.62 5.62
C VAL A 179 2.37 2.13 5.75
N LEU A 180 2.07 2.84 4.67
CA LEU A 180 2.03 4.31 4.64
C LEU A 180 0.83 4.87 5.41
N GLU A 181 -0.34 4.25 5.26
CA GLU A 181 -1.52 4.59 6.06
C GLU A 181 -1.28 4.39 7.55
N LYS A 182 -0.65 3.27 7.93
CA LYS A 182 -0.30 3.06 9.33
C LYS A 182 0.61 4.16 9.84
N LEU A 183 1.61 4.55 9.06
CA LEU A 183 2.56 5.60 9.45
C LEU A 183 1.86 6.95 9.67
N ILE A 184 0.97 7.34 8.75
CA ILE A 184 0.16 8.57 8.86
C ILE A 184 -0.77 8.49 10.07
N LYS A 185 -1.39 7.34 10.34
CA LYS A 185 -2.21 7.12 11.55
C LYS A 185 -1.41 7.22 12.84
N ASP A 186 -0.13 6.84 12.81
CA ASP A 186 0.80 6.99 13.93
C ASP A 186 1.34 8.44 14.04
N GLY A 187 0.84 9.39 13.24
CA GLY A 187 1.20 10.81 13.28
C GLY A 187 2.50 11.16 12.56
N ILE A 188 2.99 10.27 11.70
CA ILE A 188 4.26 10.41 10.98
C ILE A 188 3.98 10.44 9.48
N CYS A 189 4.59 11.38 8.75
CA CYS A 189 4.51 11.47 7.30
C CYS A 189 5.90 11.34 6.69
N PRO A 190 6.12 10.45 5.70
CA PRO A 190 7.34 10.51 4.91
C PRO A 190 7.40 11.81 4.13
N ILE A 191 8.56 12.46 4.10
CA ILE A 191 8.77 13.68 3.33
C ILE A 191 8.69 13.36 1.83
N ARG A 192 9.29 12.24 1.43
CA ARG A 192 9.26 11.74 0.06
C ARG A 192 9.44 10.23 0.03
N ILE A 193 8.70 9.57 -0.86
CA ILE A 193 8.93 8.17 -1.22
C ILE A 193 9.20 8.09 -2.72
N CYS A 194 10.28 7.41 -3.08
CA CYS A 194 10.64 7.14 -4.46
C CYS A 194 11.13 5.70 -4.61
N ALA A 195 11.38 5.27 -5.85
CA ALA A 195 11.84 3.91 -6.16
C ALA A 195 13.11 3.50 -5.38
N LYS A 196 13.98 4.45 -5.00
CA LYS A 196 15.19 4.17 -4.21
C LYS A 196 14.90 3.75 -2.77
N ASN A 197 13.72 4.07 -2.25
CA ASN A 197 13.27 3.66 -0.92
C ASN A 197 12.68 2.24 -0.91
N LEU A 198 12.50 1.62 -2.08
CA LEU A 198 11.86 0.33 -2.23
C LEU A 198 12.90 -0.78 -2.40
N TYR A 199 12.74 -1.83 -1.60
CA TYR A 199 13.59 -3.01 -1.58
C TYR A 199 12.73 -4.28 -1.65
N ILE A 200 13.37 -5.39 -2.01
CA ILE A 200 12.75 -6.71 -1.99
C ILE A 200 13.43 -7.57 -0.94
N LYS A 201 12.60 -8.33 -0.22
CA LYS A 201 13.02 -9.49 0.57
C LYS A 201 12.36 -10.73 -0.02
N LEU A 202 13.16 -11.71 -0.42
CA LEU A 202 12.71 -13.03 -0.81
C LEU A 202 12.41 -13.83 0.45
N ILE A 203 11.15 -14.26 0.60
CA ILE A 203 10.72 -15.16 1.67
C ILE A 203 10.30 -16.45 1.00
N HIS A 204 11.08 -17.52 1.18
CA HIS A 204 10.88 -18.80 0.48
C HIS A 204 10.76 -18.64 -1.05
N GLY A 205 11.58 -17.76 -1.64
CA GLY A 205 11.57 -17.45 -3.07
C GLY A 205 10.49 -16.45 -3.52
N VAL A 206 9.52 -16.11 -2.66
CA VAL A 206 8.47 -15.13 -2.99
C VAL A 206 8.95 -13.72 -2.68
N PRO A 207 8.92 -12.79 -3.65
CA PRO A 207 9.33 -11.40 -3.43
C PRO A 207 8.31 -10.65 -2.58
N LYS A 208 8.77 -10.07 -1.47
CA LYS A 208 7.99 -9.14 -0.65
C LYS A 208 8.58 -7.74 -0.70
N LEU A 209 7.73 -6.75 -0.96
CA LEU A 209 8.11 -5.35 -0.94
C LEU A 209 8.44 -4.90 0.49
N LYS A 210 9.56 -4.20 0.64
CA LYS A 210 10.03 -3.56 1.85
C LYS A 210 10.31 -2.09 1.58
N VAL A 211 9.81 -1.21 2.44
CA VAL A 211 9.94 0.24 2.28
C VAL A 211 10.86 0.78 3.37
N LEU A 212 11.94 1.47 2.98
CA LEU A 212 12.80 2.21 3.89
C LEU A 212 12.32 3.66 3.98
N MET A 213 11.81 4.03 5.16
CA MET A 213 11.32 5.37 5.47
C MET A 213 12.21 5.95 6.56
N ASP A 214 13.30 6.57 6.15
CA ASP A 214 14.31 7.17 7.03
C ASP A 214 14.33 8.69 6.96
N ASP A 215 13.51 9.27 6.08
CA ASP A 215 13.25 10.70 6.00
C ASP A 215 11.75 10.98 6.20
N VAL A 216 11.41 11.41 7.41
CA VAL A 216 10.03 11.58 7.87
C VAL A 216 9.88 12.83 8.73
N GLU A 217 8.66 13.34 8.78
CA GLU A 217 8.26 14.47 9.61
C GLU A 217 6.99 14.14 10.39
N CYS A 218 6.66 14.98 11.38
CA CYS A 218 5.37 14.89 12.04
C CYS A 218 4.27 15.31 11.07
N VAL A 219 3.13 14.65 11.14
CA VAL A 219 1.92 15.12 10.47
C VAL A 219 1.52 16.47 11.08
N GLU A 220 1.12 17.40 10.21
CA GLU A 220 0.66 18.73 10.63
C GLU A 220 -0.49 18.65 11.64
N LYS A 221 -0.47 19.55 12.63
CA LYS A 221 -1.53 19.62 13.65
C LYS A 221 -2.78 20.31 13.16
N ASP A 222 -2.61 21.28 12.26
CA ASP A 222 -3.72 21.97 11.62
C ASP A 222 -4.36 21.05 10.56
N GLU A 223 -5.68 20.84 10.64
CA GLU A 223 -6.37 19.88 9.76
C GLU A 223 -6.31 20.28 8.28
N SER A 224 -6.26 21.58 7.96
CA SER A 224 -6.15 22.05 6.58
C SER A 224 -4.75 21.78 5.99
N LEU A 225 -3.71 22.05 6.78
CA LEU A 225 -2.32 21.77 6.40
C LEU A 225 -2.06 20.27 6.32
N LYS A 226 -2.58 19.50 7.28
CA LYS A 226 -2.54 18.03 7.28
C LYS A 226 -3.18 17.45 6.04
N ALA A 227 -4.39 17.89 5.69
CA ALA A 227 -5.07 17.44 4.48
C ALA A 227 -4.22 17.73 3.23
N LYS A 228 -3.59 18.91 3.15
CA LYS A 228 -2.71 19.28 2.03
C LYS A 228 -1.42 18.44 2.00
N GLN A 229 -0.75 18.26 3.14
CA GLN A 229 0.46 17.46 3.29
C GLN A 229 0.22 16.01 2.86
N VAL A 230 -0.81 15.38 3.43
CA VAL A 230 -1.18 13.99 3.13
C VAL A 230 -1.60 13.83 1.66
N LYS A 231 -2.36 14.79 1.10
CA LYS A 231 -2.73 14.77 -0.32
C LYS A 231 -1.53 14.86 -1.25
N ASN A 232 -0.60 15.77 -0.99
CA ASN A 232 0.62 15.91 -1.79
C ASN A 232 1.51 14.67 -1.69
N PHE A 233 1.62 14.09 -0.49
CA PHE A 233 2.34 12.85 -0.27
C PHE A 233 1.76 11.71 -1.11
N TRP A 234 0.46 11.46 -1.04
CA TRP A 234 -0.19 10.41 -1.82
C TRP A 234 -0.10 10.65 -3.33
N HIS A 235 -0.17 11.90 -3.77
CA HIS A 235 0.06 12.24 -5.17
C HIS A 235 1.45 11.78 -5.65
N GLY A 236 2.50 12.00 -4.84
CA GLY A 236 3.85 11.52 -5.14
C GLY A 236 3.95 9.99 -5.19
N VAL A 237 3.24 9.29 -4.30
CA VAL A 237 3.17 7.82 -4.30
C VAL A 237 2.50 7.30 -5.58
N THR A 238 1.36 7.89 -5.96
CA THR A 238 0.66 7.53 -7.20
C THR A 238 1.54 7.76 -8.43
N GLN A 239 2.19 8.92 -8.53
CA GLN A 239 3.13 9.22 -9.61
C GLN A 239 4.27 8.21 -9.70
N MET A 240 4.87 7.85 -8.55
CA MET A 240 5.94 6.85 -8.51
C MET A 240 5.47 5.49 -9.07
N ILE A 241 4.24 5.08 -8.75
CA ILE A 241 3.68 3.80 -9.22
C ILE A 241 3.36 3.88 -10.71
N THR A 242 2.72 4.95 -11.18
CA THR A 242 2.33 5.07 -12.59
C THR A 242 3.53 5.22 -13.52
N SER A 243 4.58 5.94 -13.10
CA SER A 243 5.83 6.07 -13.88
C SER A 243 6.65 4.78 -13.98
N SER A 244 6.32 3.75 -13.20
CA SER A 244 6.96 2.43 -13.38
C SER A 244 6.55 1.78 -14.71
N LEU A 245 5.32 2.03 -15.18
CA LEU A 245 4.82 1.49 -16.44
C LEU A 245 5.45 2.18 -17.65
N GLU A 246 5.67 3.51 -17.58
CA GLU A 246 6.30 4.29 -18.65
C GLU A 246 7.67 3.74 -19.07
N ARG A 247 8.35 3.04 -18.13
CA ARG A 247 9.67 2.44 -18.35
C ARG A 247 9.63 1.02 -18.92
N SER A 248 8.45 0.43 -19.10
CA SER A 248 8.28 -1.02 -19.27
C SER A 248 7.90 -1.48 -20.68
N HIS A 249 7.87 -0.59 -21.68
CA HIS A 249 7.44 -0.86 -23.08
C HIS A 249 6.02 -1.45 -23.24
N PHE A 250 5.26 -1.61 -22.16
CA PHE A 250 3.88 -2.06 -22.21
C PHE A 250 2.95 -0.96 -22.75
N PRO A 251 1.82 -1.32 -23.38
CA PRO A 251 0.73 -0.40 -23.66
C PRO A 251 0.23 0.29 -22.37
N PRO A 252 -0.48 1.43 -22.48
CA PRO A 252 -1.12 2.07 -21.33
C PRO A 252 -2.00 1.11 -20.52
N PHE A 253 -2.22 1.45 -19.25
CA PHE A 253 -3.16 0.70 -18.42
C PHE A 253 -4.56 0.70 -19.04
N ASN A 254 -5.24 -0.44 -18.95
CA ASN A 254 -6.67 -0.46 -19.24
C ASN A 254 -7.45 0.38 -18.21
N ILE A 255 -8.69 0.73 -18.53
CA ILE A 255 -9.49 1.68 -17.75
C ILE A 255 -9.63 1.27 -16.27
N ASN A 256 -9.80 -0.03 -16.03
CA ASN A 256 -9.95 -0.61 -14.71
C ASN A 256 -8.65 -0.48 -13.88
N THR A 257 -7.51 -0.80 -14.50
CA THR A 257 -6.20 -0.69 -13.86
C THR A 257 -5.81 0.77 -13.63
N ALA A 258 -6.13 1.66 -14.58
CA ALA A 258 -5.94 3.09 -14.41
C ALA A 258 -6.79 3.63 -13.25
N GLY A 259 -8.04 3.18 -13.14
CA GLY A 259 -8.92 3.45 -12.00
C GLY A 259 -8.29 3.05 -10.67
N PHE A 260 -7.77 1.82 -10.57
CA PHE A 260 -7.09 1.32 -9.37
C PHE A 260 -5.92 2.22 -8.96
N CYS A 261 -5.02 2.53 -9.91
CA CYS A 261 -3.88 3.41 -9.64
C CYS A 261 -4.33 4.81 -9.20
N ASN A 262 -5.38 5.35 -9.83
CA ASN A 262 -5.95 6.65 -9.47
C ASN A 262 -6.67 6.65 -8.10
N PHE A 263 -7.04 5.48 -7.58
CA PHE A 263 -7.68 5.34 -6.28
C PHE A 263 -6.69 5.34 -5.10
N ILE A 264 -5.39 5.21 -5.36
CA ILE A 264 -4.34 5.22 -4.35
C ILE A 264 -4.39 6.53 -3.54
N GLY A 265 -4.48 6.39 -2.21
CA GLY A 265 -4.52 7.52 -1.27
C GLY A 265 -5.84 8.31 -1.23
N LYS A 266 -6.87 7.91 -2.00
CA LYS A 266 -8.21 8.53 -1.92
C LYS A 266 -9.02 8.05 -0.72
N ASP A 267 -8.83 6.80 -0.32
CA ASP A 267 -9.50 6.14 0.81
C ASP A 267 -8.51 5.15 1.44
N SER A 268 -9.00 4.16 2.17
CA SER A 268 -8.19 3.14 2.84
C SER A 268 -7.67 2.03 1.91
N ALA A 269 -6.55 1.44 2.30
CA ALA A 269 -5.90 0.34 1.59
C ALA A 269 -6.77 -0.92 1.59
N ASN A 270 -7.66 -1.07 2.59
CA ASN A 270 -8.66 -2.13 2.61
C ASN A 270 -9.71 -1.95 1.51
N LYS A 271 -10.15 -0.72 1.22
CA LYS A 271 -11.02 -0.46 0.06
C LYS A 271 -10.26 -0.62 -1.26
N LEU A 272 -9.01 -0.19 -1.33
CA LEU A 272 -8.16 -0.41 -2.51
C LEU A 272 -7.97 -1.91 -2.80
N GLU A 273 -7.85 -2.74 -1.76
CA GLU A 273 -7.74 -4.20 -1.90
C GLU A 273 -8.97 -4.82 -2.58
N ALA A 274 -10.16 -4.32 -2.24
CA ALA A 274 -11.45 -4.72 -2.80
C ALA A 274 -11.82 -4.03 -4.13
N TYR A 275 -10.96 -3.18 -4.67
CA TYR A 275 -11.25 -2.37 -5.86
C TYR A 275 -11.64 -3.25 -7.07
N PRO A 276 -12.58 -2.80 -7.93
CA PRO A 276 -13.19 -3.62 -8.98
C PRO A 276 -12.32 -3.87 -10.22
N ASP A 277 -11.01 -3.62 -10.17
CA ASP A 277 -10.13 -3.71 -11.33
C ASP A 277 -9.99 -5.13 -11.91
N ARG A 278 -10.33 -6.13 -11.10
CA ARG A 278 -10.24 -7.56 -11.46
C ARG A 278 -11.49 -8.36 -11.16
N TRP A 279 -12.60 -7.71 -10.85
CA TRP A 279 -13.82 -8.46 -10.57
C TRP A 279 -14.25 -9.29 -11.77
N SER A 280 -14.45 -10.57 -11.52
CA SER A 280 -15.19 -11.47 -12.38
C SER A 280 -16.64 -10.97 -12.56
N TYR A 281 -17.33 -11.47 -13.59
CA TYR A 281 -18.75 -11.18 -13.76
C TYR A 281 -19.60 -11.72 -12.61
N GLN A 282 -19.16 -12.80 -11.95
CA GLN A 282 -19.80 -13.31 -10.74
C GLN A 282 -19.71 -12.31 -9.58
N GLU A 283 -18.54 -11.72 -9.33
CA GLU A 283 -18.35 -10.70 -8.30
C GLU A 283 -19.13 -9.42 -8.62
N LYS A 284 -19.13 -8.96 -9.88
CA LYS A 284 -19.94 -7.82 -10.34
C LYS A 284 -21.44 -8.07 -10.13
N GLY A 285 -21.91 -9.28 -10.45
CA GLY A 285 -23.29 -9.70 -10.22
C GLY A 285 -23.65 -9.74 -8.73
N ALA A 286 -22.77 -10.31 -7.90
CA ALA A 286 -22.92 -10.32 -6.44
C ALA A 286 -22.96 -8.89 -5.87
N TYR A 287 -22.09 -8.01 -6.34
CA TYR A 287 -22.07 -6.60 -5.94
C TYR A 287 -23.39 -5.90 -6.26
N LEU A 288 -23.94 -6.09 -7.48
CA LEU A 288 -25.27 -5.59 -7.83
C LEU A 288 -26.37 -6.11 -6.90
N LEU A 289 -26.35 -7.40 -6.58
CA LEU A 289 -27.29 -8.00 -5.64
C LEU A 289 -27.22 -7.33 -4.28
N THR A 290 -26.01 -7.10 -3.75
CA THR A 290 -25.79 -6.48 -2.45
C THR A 290 -26.25 -5.02 -2.43
N ILE A 291 -25.83 -4.17 -3.38
CA ILE A 291 -26.20 -2.74 -3.38
C ILE A 291 -27.72 -2.53 -3.49
N VAL A 292 -28.42 -3.37 -4.26
CA VAL A 292 -29.88 -3.25 -4.43
C VAL A 292 -30.64 -3.78 -3.22
N SER A 293 -30.05 -4.71 -2.45
CA SER A 293 -30.67 -5.29 -1.25
C SER A 293 -30.39 -4.48 0.02
N ALA A 294 -29.40 -3.58 -0.01
CA ALA A 294 -29.11 -2.65 1.07
C ALA A 294 -30.21 -1.58 1.24
N ASP A 295 -30.14 -0.82 2.34
CA ASP A 295 -31.09 0.24 2.67
C ASP A 295 -31.21 1.26 1.52
N ARG A 296 -32.42 1.30 0.94
CA ARG A 296 -32.73 2.10 -0.25
C ARG A 296 -32.50 3.59 -0.02
N GLU A 297 -32.82 4.10 1.17
CA GLU A 297 -32.67 5.53 1.48
C GLU A 297 -31.20 5.94 1.57
N LYS A 298 -30.31 5.00 1.89
CA LYS A 298 -28.86 5.22 1.89
C LYS A 298 -28.22 5.05 0.51
N ILE A 299 -28.63 4.04 -0.25
CA ILE A 299 -27.98 3.73 -1.53
C ILE A 299 -28.41 4.65 -2.67
N ARG A 300 -29.68 5.07 -2.71
CA ARG A 300 -30.18 5.97 -3.77
C ARG A 300 -29.35 7.26 -3.95
N PRO A 301 -29.04 8.04 -2.90
CA PRO A 301 -28.23 9.24 -3.07
C PRO A 301 -26.80 8.93 -3.54
N LEU A 302 -26.20 7.82 -3.09
CA LEU A 302 -24.85 7.41 -3.50
C LEU A 302 -24.77 7.00 -4.97
N ILE A 303 -25.75 6.24 -5.48
CA ILE A 303 -25.85 5.92 -6.92
C ILE A 303 -26.10 7.19 -7.74
N LYS A 304 -26.87 8.14 -7.20
CA LYS A 304 -27.08 9.42 -7.89
C LYS A 304 -25.77 10.22 -7.97
N SER A 305 -24.98 10.28 -6.89
CA SER A 305 -23.71 11.00 -6.87
C SER A 305 -22.58 10.31 -7.63
N SER A 306 -22.68 9.00 -7.93
CA SER A 306 -21.67 8.27 -8.70
C SER A 306 -21.59 8.70 -10.17
N GLY A 307 -22.58 9.45 -10.67
CA GLY A 307 -22.65 9.87 -12.06
C GLY A 307 -23.12 8.76 -13.02
N VAL A 308 -23.57 7.62 -12.51
CA VAL A 308 -24.22 6.59 -13.34
C VAL A 308 -25.50 7.14 -13.94
N VAL A 309 -25.68 6.91 -15.24
CA VAL A 309 -26.85 7.36 -16.00
C VAL A 309 -27.47 6.21 -16.77
N TRP A 310 -28.77 6.35 -17.06
CA TRP A 310 -29.48 5.42 -17.93
C TRP A 310 -28.88 5.41 -19.34
N ALA A 311 -29.00 4.26 -20.01
CA ALA A 311 -28.62 4.11 -21.40
C ALA A 311 -29.54 4.92 -22.34
N THR A 312 -29.23 6.21 -22.53
CA THR A 312 -30.12 7.19 -23.17
C THR A 312 -29.73 7.56 -24.61
N LYS A 313 -28.45 7.44 -25.01
CA LYS A 313 -27.97 7.87 -26.35
C LYS A 313 -27.12 6.81 -27.08
N GLY A 314 -27.60 6.27 -28.20
CA GLY A 314 -26.69 5.96 -29.33
C GLY A 314 -26.22 4.52 -29.55
N THR A 315 -26.57 3.52 -28.76
CA THR A 315 -26.41 2.11 -29.17
C THR A 315 -27.70 1.34 -28.85
N GLY A 316 -28.58 1.25 -29.85
CA GLY A 316 -29.97 0.85 -29.69
C GLY A 316 -30.21 -0.53 -29.06
N GLU A 317 -29.22 -1.41 -29.01
CA GLU A 317 -29.40 -2.78 -28.55
C GLU A 317 -29.69 -2.86 -27.04
N LEU A 318 -28.84 -2.31 -26.15
CA LEU A 318 -29.05 -2.42 -24.70
C LEU A 318 -30.34 -1.69 -24.28
N ARG A 319 -30.55 -0.47 -24.76
CA ARG A 319 -31.75 0.31 -24.42
C ARG A 319 -33.03 -0.40 -24.86
N THR A 320 -33.06 -0.94 -26.09
CA THR A 320 -34.25 -1.65 -26.59
C THR A 320 -34.52 -2.90 -25.77
N LYS A 321 -33.48 -3.68 -25.45
CA LYS A 321 -33.62 -4.89 -24.64
C LYS A 321 -34.03 -4.57 -23.20
N LEU A 322 -33.52 -3.50 -22.59
CA LEU A 322 -33.97 -3.02 -21.28
C LEU A 322 -35.42 -2.53 -21.30
N ASN A 323 -35.85 -1.85 -22.36
CA ASN A 323 -37.24 -1.44 -22.53
C ASN A 323 -38.18 -2.65 -22.66
N GLN A 324 -37.77 -3.69 -23.38
CA GLN A 324 -38.51 -4.96 -23.46
C GLN A 324 -38.70 -5.56 -22.06
N ILE A 325 -37.63 -5.63 -21.26
CA ILE A 325 -37.69 -6.14 -19.88
C ILE A 325 -38.61 -5.26 -19.01
N ILE A 326 -38.61 -3.94 -19.18
CA ILE A 326 -39.52 -3.05 -18.47
C ILE A 326 -40.99 -3.36 -18.81
N VAL A 327 -41.30 -3.65 -20.08
CA VAL A 327 -42.65 -4.05 -20.49
C VAL A 327 -43.03 -5.39 -19.86
N ASP A 328 -42.15 -6.39 -19.91
CA ASP A 328 -42.38 -7.71 -19.31
C ASP A 328 -42.52 -7.61 -17.78
N HIS A 329 -41.82 -6.68 -17.12
CA HIS A 329 -41.93 -6.48 -15.68
C HIS A 329 -43.17 -5.68 -15.25
N LYS A 330 -43.77 -4.88 -16.16
CA LYS A 330 -45.04 -4.19 -15.86
C LYS A 330 -46.19 -5.17 -15.67
N THR A 331 -46.18 -6.30 -16.36
CA THR A 331 -47.20 -7.35 -16.15
C THR A 331 -47.11 -7.96 -14.75
N ASP A 332 -45.93 -7.89 -14.12
CA ASP A 332 -45.66 -8.31 -12.74
C ASP A 332 -45.82 -7.17 -11.70
N ASN A 333 -46.40 -6.03 -12.09
CA ASN A 333 -46.58 -4.84 -11.23
C ASN A 333 -45.27 -4.22 -10.72
N ILE A 334 -44.16 -4.36 -11.48
CA ILE A 334 -42.86 -3.76 -11.18
C ILE A 334 -42.62 -2.54 -12.08
N PHE A 335 -42.39 -1.37 -11.48
CA PHE A 335 -42.21 -0.10 -12.21
C PHE A 335 -40.80 0.47 -12.05
N TYR A 336 -40.23 1.01 -13.13
CA TYR A 336 -38.92 1.67 -13.16
C TYR A 336 -39.04 3.12 -13.64
N ASN A 337 -38.39 4.04 -12.93
CA ASN A 337 -38.28 5.43 -13.32
C ASN A 337 -36.97 5.70 -14.08
N LEU A 338 -37.08 5.98 -15.38
CA LEU A 338 -35.97 6.23 -16.30
C LEU A 338 -35.15 7.50 -16.00
N SER A 339 -35.61 8.35 -15.08
CA SER A 339 -34.87 9.52 -14.59
C SER A 339 -34.09 9.23 -13.30
N VAL A 340 -34.20 8.02 -12.74
CA VAL A 340 -33.59 7.65 -11.46
C VAL A 340 -32.50 6.59 -11.68
N PRO A 341 -31.20 6.92 -11.52
CA PRO A 341 -30.10 5.95 -11.70
C PRO A 341 -30.20 4.67 -10.86
N TYR A 342 -30.76 4.75 -9.64
CA TYR A 342 -31.01 3.56 -8.82
C TYR A 342 -31.94 2.56 -9.51
N ASP A 343 -32.96 3.03 -10.25
CA ASP A 343 -33.89 2.14 -10.94
C ASP A 343 -33.23 1.46 -12.15
N TYR A 344 -32.22 2.07 -12.77
CA TYR A 344 -31.38 1.44 -13.80
C TYR A 344 -30.60 0.27 -13.21
N ILE A 345 -29.88 0.53 -12.11
CA ILE A 345 -29.12 -0.50 -11.39
C ILE A 345 -30.03 -1.63 -10.91
N ARG A 346 -31.22 -1.31 -10.38
CA ARG A 346 -32.22 -2.30 -9.96
C ARG A 346 -32.74 -3.13 -11.14
N LEU A 347 -32.95 -2.52 -12.31
CA LEU A 347 -33.35 -3.23 -13.52
C LEU A 347 -32.28 -4.24 -13.92
N CYS A 348 -31.03 -3.77 -14.10
CA CYS A 348 -29.89 -4.63 -14.46
C CYS A 348 -29.69 -5.78 -13.48
N ARG A 349 -29.76 -5.51 -12.17
CA ARG A 349 -29.69 -6.52 -11.11
C ARG A 349 -30.81 -7.56 -11.22
N ASN A 350 -32.04 -7.12 -11.45
CA ASN A 350 -33.17 -8.04 -11.57
C ASN A 350 -33.04 -8.90 -12.83
N SER A 351 -32.65 -8.32 -13.96
CA SER A 351 -32.39 -9.05 -15.20
C SER A 351 -31.28 -10.09 -15.02
N PHE A 352 -30.19 -9.73 -14.33
CA PHE A 352 -29.10 -10.64 -14.01
C PHE A 352 -29.57 -11.80 -13.10
N LYS A 353 -30.26 -11.47 -12.01
CA LYS A 353 -30.75 -12.45 -11.01
C LYS A 353 -31.76 -13.42 -11.60
N ARG A 354 -32.62 -12.92 -12.50
CA ARG A 354 -33.78 -13.62 -13.05
C ARG A 354 -33.60 -13.96 -14.52
N PHE A 355 -32.36 -14.17 -14.95
CA PHE A 355 -32.04 -14.39 -16.37
C PHE A 355 -32.85 -15.53 -17.01
N ASN A 356 -32.98 -16.66 -16.30
CA ASN A 356 -33.66 -17.86 -16.81
C ASN A 356 -35.16 -17.69 -17.04
N ILE A 357 -35.77 -16.62 -16.52
CA ILE A 357 -37.19 -16.32 -16.73
C ILE A 357 -37.41 -15.18 -17.74
N LEU A 358 -36.34 -14.60 -18.30
CA LEU A 358 -36.46 -13.66 -19.40
C LEU A 358 -36.98 -14.38 -20.65
N SER A 359 -37.58 -13.65 -21.59
CA SER A 359 -38.05 -14.25 -22.84
C SER A 359 -36.90 -14.89 -23.64
N PRO A 360 -37.16 -15.94 -24.45
CA PRO A 360 -36.12 -16.58 -25.26
C PRO A 360 -35.36 -15.60 -26.17
N GLU A 361 -36.02 -14.55 -26.67
CA GLU A 361 -35.38 -13.49 -27.46
C GLU A 361 -34.34 -12.70 -26.64
N LEU A 362 -34.67 -12.38 -25.38
CA LEU A 362 -33.77 -11.67 -24.47
C LEU A 362 -32.62 -12.59 -24.03
N GLN A 363 -32.92 -13.85 -23.72
CA GLN A 363 -31.88 -14.84 -23.39
C GLN A 363 -30.91 -15.02 -24.57
N GLY A 364 -31.41 -15.13 -25.79
CA GLY A 364 -30.58 -15.20 -27.00
C GLY A 364 -29.74 -13.94 -27.23
N ALA A 365 -30.27 -12.75 -26.93
CA ALA A 365 -29.56 -11.48 -27.11
C ALA A 365 -28.41 -11.25 -26.12
N PHE A 366 -28.58 -11.71 -24.88
CA PHE A 366 -27.53 -11.61 -23.85
C PHE A 366 -26.64 -12.86 -23.79
N GLY A 367 -27.11 -14.00 -24.31
CA GLY A 367 -26.43 -15.30 -24.26
C GLY A 367 -26.46 -15.93 -22.87
N THR A 368 -25.98 -15.21 -21.86
CA THR A 368 -25.96 -15.62 -20.45
C THR A 368 -26.37 -14.45 -19.54
N ASN A 369 -26.55 -14.71 -18.25
CA ASN A 369 -26.75 -13.65 -17.26
C ASN A 369 -25.58 -12.66 -17.23
N GLU A 370 -24.34 -13.13 -17.39
CA GLU A 370 -23.14 -12.29 -17.47
C GLU A 370 -23.16 -11.34 -18.68
N GLY A 371 -23.81 -11.72 -19.77
CA GLY A 371 -23.98 -10.87 -20.94
C GLY A 371 -24.70 -9.55 -20.66
N ILE A 372 -25.56 -9.50 -19.63
CA ILE A 372 -26.18 -8.24 -19.17
C ILE A 372 -25.09 -7.29 -18.64
N LEU A 373 -24.18 -7.82 -17.81
CA LEU A 373 -23.09 -7.05 -17.22
C LEU A 373 -22.10 -6.58 -18.29
N GLN A 374 -21.80 -7.43 -19.27
CA GLN A 374 -20.98 -7.07 -20.44
C GLN A 374 -21.59 -5.91 -21.23
N LYS A 375 -22.91 -5.92 -21.44
CA LYS A 375 -23.59 -4.81 -22.13
C LYS A 375 -23.58 -3.54 -21.28
N MET A 376 -23.67 -3.64 -19.95
CA MET A 376 -23.50 -2.49 -19.05
C MET A 376 -22.11 -1.87 -19.20
N GLU A 377 -21.04 -2.67 -19.21
CA GLU A 377 -19.67 -2.19 -19.42
C GLU A 377 -19.45 -1.60 -20.81
N LYS A 378 -20.04 -2.21 -21.85
CA LYS A 378 -19.97 -1.66 -23.20
C LYS A 378 -20.64 -0.28 -23.29
N TRP A 379 -21.66 -0.05 -22.49
CA TRP A 379 -22.38 1.22 -22.43
C TRP A 379 -21.62 2.27 -21.58
N ASP A 380 -21.18 1.88 -20.39
CA ASP A 380 -20.41 2.71 -19.47
C ASP A 380 -19.20 1.90 -18.96
N PRO A 381 -18.02 2.01 -19.61
CA PRO A 381 -16.83 1.24 -19.24
C PRO A 381 -16.36 1.48 -17.81
N GLU A 382 -16.76 2.59 -17.18
CA GLU A 382 -16.38 2.96 -15.81
C GLU A 382 -17.45 2.61 -14.78
N ILE A 383 -18.55 1.94 -15.17
CA ILE A 383 -19.72 1.76 -14.30
C ILE A 383 -19.36 1.16 -12.94
N TRP A 384 -18.48 0.16 -12.91
CA TRP A 384 -18.06 -0.49 -11.67
C TRP A 384 -17.19 0.43 -10.82
N LEU A 385 -16.29 1.20 -11.44
CA LEU A 385 -15.43 2.16 -10.77
C LEU A 385 -16.30 3.25 -10.11
N LYS A 386 -17.23 3.83 -10.87
CA LYS A 386 -18.17 4.86 -10.38
C LYS A 386 -19.00 4.36 -9.21
N LEU A 387 -19.59 3.17 -9.33
CA LEU A 387 -20.40 2.60 -8.26
C LEU A 387 -19.55 2.28 -7.03
N PHE A 388 -18.36 1.70 -7.19
CA PHE A 388 -17.49 1.34 -6.09
C PHE A 388 -16.92 2.56 -5.36
N GLU A 389 -16.46 3.58 -6.08
CA GLU A 389 -15.90 4.79 -5.47
C GLU A 389 -16.96 5.59 -4.69
N ALA A 390 -18.23 5.53 -5.12
CA ALA A 390 -19.33 6.19 -4.41
C ALA A 390 -19.88 5.39 -3.23
N ILE A 391 -19.92 4.06 -3.32
CA ILE A 391 -20.64 3.19 -2.36
C ILE A 391 -19.67 2.41 -1.46
N GLY A 392 -18.52 1.99 -1.98
CA GLY A 392 -17.65 0.98 -1.39
C GLY A 392 -18.28 -0.42 -1.42
N LEU A 393 -17.71 -1.36 -0.67
CA LEU A 393 -18.41 -2.60 -0.36
C LEU A 393 -19.54 -2.30 0.65
N PRO A 394 -20.80 -2.61 0.34
CA PRO A 394 -21.89 -2.45 1.30
C PRO A 394 -21.62 -3.33 2.53
N ALA A 395 -21.78 -2.74 3.72
CA ALA A 395 -21.61 -3.41 5.00
C ALA A 395 -22.74 -4.39 5.32
#